data_AF-A0A352NQL1-F1
#
_entry.id   AF-A0A352NQL1-F1
#
_cell.length_a   1.000
_cell.length_b   1.000
_cell.length_c   1.000
_cell.angle_alpha   90.00
_cell.angle_beta   90.00
_cell.angle_gamma   90.00
#
_symmetry.space_group_name_H-M   'P 1'
#
loop_
_entity.id
_entity.type
_entity.pdbx_description
1 polymer ?
#
loop_
_entity_poly.entity_id
_entity_poly.type
_entity_poly.pdbx_seq_one_letter_code
_entity_poly.pdbx_strand_id
1 'polypeptide(L)'
;MEKIKLIIETIVGERVFKFFIIVGILSLAICNIFLINKIIFLIINKYPISILAMIIIISLFILFRYSHYKSNINVQEDLYRYNQPYKLYSNKFKGIYFLLADYNSSYSKRDKKVNTFQIINNNEDLSIVNAKGKITLFSNGTETRFAKCFEKNFEISNLKSNTELQVLTIPINLEAYSLIRFEVELNNLFLSDDSCYNNIALNSHLYIRNTARILDHIELYDHKLLSIKTNYNLKWLKQKIRLLKIYIHYRCSTNIFLGLNPTEEWIKAARKDFFTKWLYRLLFGAIFLVSLTLIICSFVQLVQLTFLFLQWFGKYFASLIQ
;
A
#
# COMPACT_ATOMS: atom_id res chain seq x y z
N MET A 1 2.09 72.30 41.99
CA MET A 1 0.75 71.67 41.90
C MET A 1 0.20 71.66 40.48
N GLU A 2 0.28 72.76 39.72
CA GLU A 2 -0.30 72.84 38.36
C GLU A 2 0.28 71.86 37.34
N LYS A 3 1.59 71.59 37.36
CA LYS A 3 2.22 70.59 36.47
C LYS A 3 1.73 69.16 36.71
N ILE A 4 1.36 68.81 37.95
CA ILE A 4 0.85 67.47 38.28
C ILE A 4 -0.60 67.32 37.79
N LYS A 5 -1.40 68.40 37.90
CA LYS A 5 -2.79 68.41 37.41
C LYS A 5 -2.86 68.26 35.88
N LEU A 6 -1.98 68.95 35.15
CA LEU A 6 -1.89 68.86 33.70
C LEU A 6 -1.45 67.45 33.23
N ILE A 7 -0.50 66.82 33.93
CA ILE A 7 -0.04 65.46 33.66
C ILE A 7 -1.13 64.43 33.98
N ILE A 8 -1.88 64.61 35.06
CA ILE A 8 -3.01 63.72 35.40
C ILE A 8 -4.14 63.87 34.37
N GLU A 9 -4.50 65.08 33.95
CA GLU A 9 -5.54 65.30 32.93
C GLU A 9 -5.13 64.76 31.55
N THR A 10 -3.86 64.87 31.15
CA THR A 10 -3.36 64.24 29.91
C THR A 10 -3.32 62.72 30.01
N ILE A 11 -2.85 62.14 31.13
CA ILE A 11 -2.83 60.69 31.33
C ILE A 11 -4.25 60.10 31.41
N VAL A 12 -5.19 60.80 32.06
CA VAL A 12 -6.59 60.37 32.17
C VAL A 12 -7.29 60.50 30.81
N GLY A 13 -7.09 61.62 30.09
CA GLY A 13 -7.63 61.81 28.74
C GLY A 13 -7.13 60.75 27.75
N GLU A 14 -5.84 60.40 27.80
CA GLU A 14 -5.25 59.39 26.91
C GLU A 14 -5.73 57.96 27.24
N ARG A 15 -5.95 57.65 28.53
CA ARG A 15 -6.50 56.34 28.96
C ARG A 15 -7.99 56.20 28.60
N VAL A 16 -8.78 57.26 28.76
CA VAL A 16 -10.20 57.26 28.38
C VAL A 16 -10.35 57.16 26.86
N PHE A 17 -9.52 57.85 26.08
CA PHE A 17 -9.53 57.74 24.63
C PHE A 17 -9.11 56.34 24.13
N LYS A 18 -8.07 55.74 24.72
CA LYS A 18 -7.68 54.34 24.45
C LYS A 18 -8.80 53.35 24.81
N PHE A 19 -9.54 53.60 25.89
CA PHE A 19 -10.70 52.79 26.26
C PHE A 19 -11.81 52.86 25.21
N PHE A 20 -12.17 54.05 24.71
CA PHE A 20 -13.17 54.18 23.64
C PHE A 20 -12.72 53.56 22.31
N ILE A 21 -11.43 53.64 21.96
CA ILE A 21 -10.88 52.95 20.79
C ILE A 21 -10.94 51.43 20.96
N ILE A 22 -10.55 50.91 22.13
CA ILE A 22 -10.61 49.48 22.43
C ILE A 22 -12.05 48.98 22.39
N VAL A 23 -13.00 49.72 22.99
CA VAL A 23 -14.43 49.40 22.94
C VAL A 23 -14.98 49.52 21.51
N GLY A 24 -14.53 50.48 20.71
CA GLY A 24 -14.88 50.63 19.29
C GLY A 24 -14.34 49.49 18.41
N ILE A 25 -13.11 49.04 18.66
CA ILE A 25 -12.50 47.90 17.96
C ILE A 25 -13.17 46.58 18.41
N LEU A 26 -13.48 46.43 19.70
CA LEU A 26 -14.21 45.28 20.23
C LEU A 26 -15.65 45.24 19.72
N SER A 27 -16.35 46.37 19.62
CA SER A 27 -17.70 46.43 19.06
C SER A 27 -17.71 46.12 17.57
N LEU A 28 -16.72 46.59 16.80
CA LEU A 28 -16.50 46.19 15.40
C LEU A 28 -16.17 44.68 15.27
N ALA A 29 -15.34 44.13 16.17
CA ALA A 29 -15.03 42.70 16.21
C ALA A 29 -16.26 41.86 16.57
N ILE A 30 -17.08 42.28 17.53
CA ILE A 30 -18.34 41.62 17.93
C ILE A 30 -19.38 41.72 16.81
N CYS A 31 -19.52 42.87 16.14
CA CYS A 31 -20.39 43.02 14.97
C CYS A 31 -19.96 42.11 13.82
N ASN A 32 -18.66 41.98 13.56
CA ASN A 32 -18.12 41.04 12.57
C ASN A 32 -18.32 39.58 12.98
N ILE A 33 -18.19 39.23 14.27
CA ILE A 33 -18.48 37.87 14.78
C ILE A 33 -19.97 37.54 14.64
N PHE A 34 -20.88 38.49 14.91
CA PHE A 34 -22.32 38.28 14.71
C PHE A 34 -22.67 38.15 13.23
N LEU A 35 -22.05 38.93 12.35
CA LEU A 35 -22.23 38.81 10.90
C LEU A 35 -21.67 37.48 10.38
N ILE A 36 -20.49 37.08 10.84
CA ILE A 36 -19.88 35.78 10.54
C ILE A 36 -20.75 34.65 11.07
N ASN A 37 -21.25 34.71 12.30
CA ASN A 37 -22.16 33.70 12.85
C ASN A 37 -23.48 33.63 12.10
N LYS A 38 -24.04 34.78 11.67
CA LYS A 38 -25.27 34.84 10.88
C LYS A 38 -25.06 34.32 9.45
N ILE A 39 -23.89 34.59 8.86
CA ILE A 39 -23.46 34.04 7.57
C ILE A 39 -23.22 32.52 7.69
N ILE A 40 -22.51 32.07 8.73
CA ILE A 40 -22.29 30.65 9.01
C ILE A 40 -23.63 29.94 9.24
N PHE A 41 -24.54 30.52 10.02
CA PHE A 41 -25.88 29.97 10.24
C PHE A 41 -26.72 29.93 8.94
N LEU A 42 -26.63 30.96 8.09
CA LEU A 42 -27.24 30.99 6.77
C LEU A 42 -26.64 29.95 5.83
N ILE A 43 -25.32 29.75 5.85
CA ILE A 43 -24.63 28.76 5.01
C ILE A 43 -24.94 27.33 5.49
N ILE A 44 -24.96 27.08 6.80
CA ILE A 44 -25.31 25.79 7.40
C ILE A 44 -26.77 25.42 7.10
N ASN A 45 -27.71 26.35 7.25
CA ASN A 45 -29.13 26.07 7.04
C ASN A 45 -29.57 26.10 5.57
N LYS A 46 -29.00 26.97 4.73
CA LYS A 46 -29.39 27.05 3.30
C LYS A 46 -28.56 26.18 2.37
N TYR A 47 -27.31 25.86 2.72
CA TYR A 47 -26.39 25.13 1.84
C TYR A 47 -25.65 23.98 2.56
N PRO A 48 -26.37 23.09 3.29
CA PRO A 48 -25.75 21.98 4.03
C PRO A 48 -24.99 21.01 3.11
N ILE A 49 -25.46 20.84 1.88
CA ILE A 49 -24.81 19.97 0.88
C ILE A 49 -23.50 20.60 0.37
N SER A 50 -23.41 21.93 0.27
CA SER A 50 -22.16 22.62 -0.09
C SER A 50 -21.10 22.51 1.00
N ILE A 51 -21.49 22.55 2.28
CA ILE A 51 -20.57 22.28 3.40
C ILE A 51 -20.09 20.83 3.35
N LEU A 52 -20.99 19.88 3.11
CA LEU A 52 -20.63 18.47 2.94
C LEU A 52 -19.60 18.31 1.79
N ALA A 53 -19.83 18.97 0.66
CA ALA A 53 -18.91 18.98 -0.47
C ALA A 53 -17.53 19.56 -0.11
N MET A 54 -17.51 20.67 0.64
CA MET A 54 -16.26 21.26 1.13
C MET A 54 -15.50 20.31 2.05
N ILE A 55 -16.19 19.64 2.98
CA ILE A 55 -15.59 18.61 3.85
C ILE A 55 -15.02 17.46 3.03
N ILE A 56 -15.73 17.00 2.00
CA ILE A 56 -15.26 15.95 1.08
C ILE A 56 -14.00 16.40 0.34
N ILE A 57 -13.95 17.64 -0.16
CA ILE A 57 -12.77 18.20 -0.84
C ILE A 57 -11.58 18.26 0.11
N ILE A 58 -11.76 18.77 1.33
CA ILE A 58 -10.70 18.82 2.35
C ILE A 58 -10.21 17.40 2.66
N SER A 59 -11.13 16.45 2.82
CA SER A 59 -10.82 15.04 3.09
C SER A 59 -10.02 14.41 1.94
N LEU A 60 -10.36 14.72 0.68
CA LEU A 60 -9.62 14.30 -0.50
C LEU A 60 -8.19 14.85 -0.52
N PHE A 61 -7.99 16.12 -0.16
CA PHE A 61 -6.65 16.70 -0.04
C PHE A 61 -5.81 16.02 1.05
N ILE A 62 -6.41 15.76 2.21
CA ILE A 62 -5.76 15.01 3.29
C ILE A 62 -5.38 13.60 2.79
N LEU A 63 -6.29 12.93 2.09
CA LEU A 63 -6.07 11.59 1.53
C LEU A 63 -4.96 11.57 0.47
N PHE A 64 -4.86 12.58 -0.38
CA PHE A 64 -3.78 12.71 -1.36
C PHE A 64 -2.42 12.90 -0.68
N ARG A 65 -2.35 13.77 0.33
CA ARG A 65 -1.12 13.93 1.13
C ARG A 65 -0.73 12.64 1.84
N TYR A 66 -1.69 11.97 2.45
CA TYR A 66 -1.46 10.69 3.13
C TYR A 66 -0.99 9.61 2.15
N SER A 67 -1.63 9.53 0.97
CA SER A 67 -1.19 8.62 -0.09
C SER A 67 0.24 8.91 -0.54
N HIS A 68 0.61 10.18 -0.69
CA HIS A 68 1.98 10.54 -1.08
C HIS A 68 2.99 10.08 -0.04
N TYR A 69 2.74 10.38 1.24
CA TYR A 69 3.58 9.93 2.35
C TYR A 69 3.71 8.39 2.36
N LYS A 70 2.59 7.67 2.33
CA LYS A 70 2.60 6.21 2.43
C LYS A 70 3.19 5.55 1.19
N SER A 71 2.91 6.08 -0.01
CA SER A 71 3.51 5.58 -1.24
C SER A 71 5.02 5.73 -1.21
N ASN A 72 5.54 6.89 -0.78
CA ASN A 72 6.99 7.12 -0.74
C ASN A 72 7.70 6.24 0.29
N ILE A 73 7.07 5.98 1.45
CA ILE A 73 7.59 4.98 2.40
C ILE A 73 7.63 3.60 1.76
N ASN A 74 6.54 3.16 1.14
CA ASN A 74 6.49 1.87 0.46
C ASN A 74 7.55 1.79 -0.65
N VAL A 75 7.80 2.88 -1.38
CA VAL A 75 8.87 2.94 -2.38
C VAL A 75 10.24 2.76 -1.73
N GLN A 76 10.51 3.39 -0.60
CA GLN A 76 11.78 3.17 0.12
C GLN A 76 11.93 1.73 0.59
N GLU A 77 10.87 1.13 1.13
CA GLU A 77 10.85 -0.29 1.52
C GLU A 77 11.06 -1.21 0.31
N ASP A 78 10.40 -0.92 -0.82
CA ASP A 78 10.50 -1.71 -2.04
C ASP A 78 11.88 -1.55 -2.70
N LEU A 79 12.48 -0.35 -2.67
CA LEU A 79 13.85 -0.11 -3.13
C LEU A 79 14.88 -0.81 -2.23
N TYR A 80 14.66 -0.79 -0.91
CA TYR A 80 15.50 -1.53 0.03
C TYR A 80 15.42 -3.04 -0.24
N ARG A 81 14.21 -3.60 -0.40
CA ARG A 81 14.00 -5.01 -0.77
C ARG A 81 14.60 -5.34 -2.13
N TYR A 82 14.52 -4.43 -3.10
CA TYR A 82 15.09 -4.61 -4.43
C TYR A 82 16.61 -4.76 -4.40
N ASN A 83 17.29 -3.99 -3.55
CA ASN A 83 18.74 -4.02 -3.43
C ASN A 83 19.26 -5.20 -2.60
N GLN A 84 18.39 -5.90 -1.87
CA GLN A 84 18.79 -7.06 -1.09
C GLN A 84 18.72 -8.36 -1.89
N PRO A 85 19.73 -9.25 -1.77
CA PRO A 85 19.65 -10.58 -2.35
C PRO A 85 18.49 -11.33 -1.70
N TYR A 86 17.57 -11.84 -2.52
CA TYR A 86 16.46 -12.65 -2.03
C TYR A 86 16.99 -14.01 -1.57
N LYS A 87 16.56 -14.47 -0.39
CA LYS A 87 17.02 -15.71 0.24
C LYS A 87 15.83 -16.62 0.54
N LEU A 88 15.82 -17.83 -0.02
CA LEU A 88 14.81 -18.85 0.26
C LEU A 88 15.46 -20.05 0.93
N TYR A 89 14.95 -20.42 2.10
CA TYR A 89 15.46 -21.52 2.90
C TYR A 89 14.58 -22.76 2.77
N SER A 90 15.22 -23.95 2.76
CA SER A 90 14.55 -25.21 3.00
C SER A 90 14.24 -25.40 4.49
N ASN A 91 13.40 -26.39 4.79
CA ASN A 91 13.28 -26.92 6.15
C ASN A 91 14.66 -27.29 6.71
N LYS A 92 14.86 -26.97 7.99
CA LYS A 92 16.08 -27.27 8.73
C LYS A 92 16.17 -28.76 9.03
N PHE A 93 17.35 -29.35 8.88
CA PHE A 93 17.67 -30.68 9.39
C PHE A 93 18.87 -30.60 10.33
N LYS A 94 18.72 -30.93 11.62
CA LYS A 94 19.81 -30.99 12.60
C LYS A 94 20.75 -29.75 12.69
N GLY A 95 20.27 -28.53 12.42
CA GLY A 95 21.18 -27.36 12.39
C GLY A 95 21.56 -26.91 10.99
N ILE A 96 21.33 -27.76 9.99
CA ILE A 96 21.74 -27.57 8.61
C ILE A 96 20.57 -27.01 7.82
N TYR A 97 20.84 -25.94 7.08
CA TYR A 97 19.89 -25.26 6.22
C TYR A 97 20.42 -25.27 4.79
N PHE A 98 19.51 -25.38 3.83
CA PHE A 98 19.81 -25.22 2.42
C PHE A 98 19.18 -23.93 1.95
N LEU A 99 19.98 -23.08 1.32
CA LEU A 99 19.61 -21.73 0.91
C LEU A 99 19.75 -21.62 -0.61
N LEU A 100 18.69 -21.16 -1.25
CA LEU A 100 18.75 -20.64 -2.60
C LEU A 100 18.71 -19.10 -2.50
N ALA A 101 19.79 -18.46 -2.91
CA ALA A 101 19.91 -17.00 -2.91
C ALA A 101 20.03 -16.47 -4.34
N ASP A 102 19.34 -15.38 -4.64
CA ASP A 102 19.56 -14.65 -5.89
C ASP A 102 20.90 -13.89 -5.74
N TYR A 103 21.90 -14.24 -6.56
CA TYR A 103 23.18 -13.53 -6.53
C TYR A 103 23.09 -12.28 -7.38
N ASN A 104 23.11 -11.12 -6.71
CA ASN A 104 23.16 -9.83 -7.35
C ASN A 104 24.64 -9.45 -7.52
N SER A 105 25.30 -9.95 -8.57
CA SER A 105 26.60 -9.39 -8.93
C SER A 105 26.38 -7.95 -9.39
N SER A 106 26.98 -7.00 -8.68
CA SER A 106 27.14 -5.59 -9.05
C SER A 106 27.96 -5.38 -10.35
N TYR A 107 28.11 -6.41 -11.18
CA TYR A 107 28.95 -6.42 -12.36
C TYR A 107 28.11 -6.70 -13.61
N SER A 108 28.12 -5.69 -14.48
CA SER A 108 27.85 -5.72 -15.91
C SER A 108 26.41 -6.09 -16.35
N LYS A 109 25.82 -5.19 -17.15
CA LYS A 109 24.55 -5.38 -17.88
C LYS A 109 24.55 -6.58 -18.85
N ARG A 110 25.64 -7.36 -18.92
CA ARG A 110 25.83 -8.46 -19.88
C ARG A 110 25.92 -9.84 -19.22
N ASP A 111 26.14 -9.94 -17.92
CA ASP A 111 26.28 -11.23 -17.25
C ASP A 111 24.92 -11.74 -16.73
N LYS A 112 24.62 -12.98 -17.12
CA LYS A 112 23.35 -13.65 -16.84
C LYS A 112 23.11 -13.69 -15.33
N LYS A 113 21.91 -13.32 -14.89
CA LYS A 113 21.49 -13.48 -13.48
C LYS A 113 21.64 -14.94 -13.07
N VAL A 114 22.20 -15.18 -11.88
CA VAL A 114 22.42 -16.53 -11.36
C VAL A 114 21.83 -16.66 -9.96
N ASN A 115 21.30 -17.85 -9.67
CA ASN A 115 20.94 -18.25 -8.32
C ASN A 115 22.09 -19.07 -7.73
N THR A 116 22.45 -18.81 -6.49
CA THR A 116 23.46 -19.56 -5.76
C THR A 116 22.79 -20.47 -4.77
N PHE A 117 23.10 -21.76 -4.86
CA PHE A 117 22.72 -22.74 -3.87
C PHE A 117 23.84 -22.86 -2.83
N GLN A 118 23.46 -22.70 -1.56
CA GLN A 118 24.36 -22.66 -0.42
C GLN A 118 23.87 -23.66 0.64
N ILE A 119 24.83 -24.26 1.35
CA ILE A 119 24.57 -25.10 2.52
C ILE A 119 25.14 -24.37 3.72
N ILE A 120 24.30 -24.16 4.73
CA ILE A 120 24.64 -23.47 5.97
C ILE A 120 24.56 -24.47 7.11
N ASN A 121 25.68 -24.73 7.76
CA ASN A 121 25.74 -25.53 8.98
C ASN A 121 25.78 -24.60 10.19
N ASN A 122 24.61 -24.36 10.81
CA ASN A 122 24.49 -23.59 12.05
C ASN A 122 24.46 -24.50 13.29
N ASN A 123 24.94 -25.74 13.19
CA ASN A 123 25.16 -26.57 14.36
C ASN A 123 26.52 -26.21 14.98
N GLU A 124 26.56 -26.02 16.29
CA GLU A 124 27.79 -25.67 17.03
C GLU A 124 28.72 -26.88 17.19
N ASP A 125 28.14 -28.07 17.39
CA ASP A 125 28.87 -29.28 17.79
C ASP A 125 29.06 -30.29 16.65
N LEU A 126 28.26 -30.18 15.58
CA LEU A 126 28.27 -31.15 14.48
C LEU A 126 28.82 -30.52 13.20
N SER A 127 29.88 -31.11 12.68
CA SER A 127 30.37 -30.85 11.33
C SER A 127 29.82 -31.89 10.34
N ILE A 128 29.66 -31.49 9.08
CA ILE A 128 29.29 -32.41 8.00
C ILE A 128 30.58 -32.99 7.43
N VAL A 129 30.81 -34.28 7.67
CA VAL A 129 31.94 -35.01 7.10
C VAL A 129 31.72 -35.20 5.59
N ASN A 130 30.52 -35.63 5.20
CA ASN A 130 30.13 -35.80 3.80
C ASN A 130 28.62 -35.66 3.64
N ALA A 131 28.16 -35.01 2.58
CA ALA A 131 26.77 -35.07 2.17
C ALA A 131 26.67 -35.13 0.65
N LYS A 132 25.92 -36.11 0.13
CA LYS A 132 25.52 -36.18 -1.27
C LYS A 132 24.02 -36.03 -1.38
N GLY A 133 23.61 -35.28 -2.39
CA GLY A 133 22.22 -35.05 -2.63
C GLY A 133 21.97 -34.43 -3.98
N LYS A 134 20.77 -33.89 -4.10
CA LYS A 134 20.23 -33.38 -5.34
C LYS A 134 19.31 -32.21 -5.06
N ILE A 135 19.52 -31.12 -5.78
CA ILE A 135 18.61 -29.98 -5.78
C ILE A 135 17.71 -30.06 -7.00
N THR A 136 16.42 -29.88 -6.79
CA THR A 136 15.40 -29.78 -7.83
C THR A 136 14.68 -28.45 -7.72
N LEU A 137 14.63 -27.69 -8.82
CA LEU A 137 13.85 -26.47 -8.90
C LEU A 137 12.56 -26.70 -9.66
N PHE A 138 11.48 -26.16 -9.13
CA PHE A 138 10.15 -26.23 -9.74
C PHE A 138 9.69 -24.87 -10.19
N SER A 139 9.07 -24.83 -11.37
CA SER A 139 8.40 -23.67 -11.94
C SER A 139 6.87 -23.82 -11.95
N ASN A 140 6.08 -22.77 -12.20
CA ASN A 140 4.65 -22.93 -12.50
C ASN A 140 4.52 -23.60 -13.86
N GLY A 141 3.91 -24.79 -13.88
CA GLY A 141 3.51 -25.40 -15.14
C GLY A 141 2.31 -24.67 -15.72
N THR A 142 2.17 -24.71 -17.04
CA THR A 142 0.94 -24.31 -17.73
C THR A 142 -0.19 -25.31 -17.50
N GLU A 143 0.15 -26.57 -17.27
CA GLU A 143 -0.79 -27.71 -17.14
C GLU A 143 -0.70 -28.44 -15.80
N THR A 144 0.46 -28.46 -15.15
CA THR A 144 0.65 -28.97 -13.77
C THR A 144 0.83 -27.82 -12.79
N ARG A 145 0.40 -28.01 -11.53
CA ARG A 145 0.59 -26.99 -10.47
C ARG A 145 2.07 -26.61 -10.30
N PHE A 146 2.99 -27.55 -10.57
CA PHE A 146 4.44 -27.32 -10.59
C PHE A 146 5.11 -28.18 -11.68
N ALA A 147 6.05 -27.62 -12.43
CA ALA A 147 6.86 -28.29 -13.44
C ALA A 147 8.35 -28.25 -13.07
N LYS A 148 9.03 -29.40 -13.05
CA LYS A 148 10.47 -29.48 -12.80
C LYS A 148 11.21 -28.74 -13.93
N CYS A 149 12.03 -27.75 -13.57
CA CYS A 149 12.75 -26.92 -14.54
C CYS A 149 14.27 -27.03 -14.44
N PHE A 150 14.80 -27.45 -13.29
CA PHE A 150 16.22 -27.67 -13.08
C PHE A 150 16.44 -28.78 -12.07
N GLU A 151 17.51 -29.53 -12.26
CA GLU A 151 17.87 -30.64 -11.40
C GLU A 151 19.39 -30.85 -11.47
N LYS A 152 20.06 -30.90 -10.31
CA LYS A 152 21.50 -31.13 -10.27
C LYS A 152 21.92 -31.82 -8.99
N ASN A 153 22.81 -32.80 -9.12
CA ASN A 153 23.43 -33.48 -7.99
C ASN A 153 24.52 -32.60 -7.38
N PHE A 154 24.73 -32.73 -6.08
CA PHE A 154 25.83 -32.11 -5.37
C PHE A 154 26.46 -33.10 -4.38
N GLU A 155 27.73 -32.85 -4.09
CA GLU A 155 28.50 -33.54 -3.06
C GLU A 155 29.33 -32.50 -2.33
N ILE A 156 29.30 -32.54 -1.00
CA ILE A 156 30.11 -31.68 -0.13
C ILE A 156 30.86 -32.55 0.86
N SER A 157 32.07 -32.13 1.20
CA SER A 157 32.91 -32.79 2.18
C SER A 157 33.48 -31.77 3.16
N ASN A 158 33.59 -32.14 4.43
CA ASN A 158 34.26 -31.37 5.48
C ASN A 158 33.71 -29.95 5.71
N LEU A 159 32.38 -29.80 5.78
CA LEU A 159 31.75 -28.54 6.18
C LEU A 159 31.78 -28.41 7.72
N LYS A 160 32.59 -27.49 8.24
CA LYS A 160 32.74 -27.26 9.68
C LYS A 160 31.45 -26.75 10.33
N SER A 161 31.37 -26.84 11.66
CA SER A 161 30.31 -26.18 12.43
C SER A 161 30.36 -24.66 12.22
N ASN A 162 29.19 -24.02 12.27
CA ASN A 162 29.01 -22.57 12.07
C ASN A 162 29.63 -22.02 10.78
N THR A 163 29.57 -22.78 9.68
CA THR A 163 30.07 -22.34 8.37
C THR A 163 29.02 -22.41 7.27
N GLU A 164 29.23 -21.61 6.23
CA GLU A 164 28.44 -21.58 5.01
C GLU A 164 29.34 -21.93 3.81
N LEU A 165 28.81 -22.74 2.90
CA LEU A 165 29.49 -23.09 1.65
C LEU A 165 28.55 -22.88 0.47
N GLN A 166 29.03 -22.16 -0.54
CA GLN A 166 28.40 -22.10 -1.84
C GLN A 166 28.71 -23.38 -2.63
N VAL A 167 27.68 -24.11 -3.00
CA VAL A 167 27.80 -25.44 -3.61
C VAL A 167 27.60 -25.38 -5.11
N LEU A 168 26.61 -24.62 -5.58
CA LEU A 168 26.28 -24.52 -7.00
C LEU A 168 25.89 -23.11 -7.38
N THR A 169 26.26 -22.73 -8.61
CA THR A 169 25.71 -21.56 -9.29
C THR A 169 24.80 -22.04 -10.42
N ILE A 170 23.55 -21.59 -10.39
CA ILE A 170 22.48 -22.01 -11.28
C ILE A 170 22.15 -20.81 -12.19
N PRO A 171 22.44 -20.88 -13.49
CA PRO A 171 22.07 -19.80 -14.41
C PRO A 171 20.54 -19.69 -14.49
N ILE A 172 20.01 -18.49 -14.35
CA ILE A 172 18.59 -18.26 -14.56
C ILE A 172 18.35 -18.25 -16.06
N ASN A 173 17.71 -19.30 -16.58
CA ASN A 173 17.14 -19.22 -17.92
C ASN A 173 16.00 -18.20 -17.87
N LEU A 174 16.13 -17.12 -18.65
CA LEU A 174 15.14 -16.05 -18.67
C LEU A 174 13.75 -16.62 -18.95
N GLU A 175 13.60 -17.62 -19.83
CA GLU A 175 12.29 -18.16 -20.22
C GLU A 175 11.61 -19.06 -19.17
N ALA A 176 12.34 -19.59 -18.18
CA ALA A 176 11.78 -20.42 -17.11
C ALA A 176 11.22 -19.53 -15.97
N TYR A 177 10.17 -18.78 -16.30
CA TYR A 177 9.81 -17.52 -15.64
C TYR A 177 9.13 -17.58 -14.26
N SER A 178 9.10 -18.72 -13.60
CA SER A 178 8.29 -18.84 -12.38
C SER A 178 8.82 -19.90 -11.46
N LEU A 179 10.09 -19.86 -11.05
CA LEU A 179 10.54 -20.66 -9.90
C LEU A 179 9.52 -20.49 -8.75
N ILE A 180 9.14 -21.58 -8.08
CA ILE A 180 8.09 -21.58 -7.05
C ILE A 180 8.52 -22.28 -5.78
N ARG A 181 9.47 -23.20 -5.89
CA ARG A 181 10.06 -23.88 -4.75
C ARG A 181 11.30 -24.61 -5.23
N PHE A 182 12.18 -24.91 -4.30
CA PHE A 182 13.18 -25.93 -4.51
C PHE A 182 13.02 -27.03 -3.48
N GLU A 183 13.43 -28.22 -3.87
CA GLU A 183 13.50 -29.39 -3.01
C GLU A 183 14.94 -29.88 -3.01
N VAL A 184 15.42 -30.29 -1.84
CA VAL A 184 16.74 -30.88 -1.64
C VAL A 184 16.53 -32.30 -1.14
N GLU A 185 16.97 -33.27 -1.94
CA GLU A 185 16.99 -34.67 -1.56
C GLU A 185 18.42 -35.02 -1.13
N LEU A 186 18.61 -35.38 0.14
CA LEU A 186 19.87 -35.88 0.66
C LEU A 186 19.87 -37.39 0.56
N ASN A 187 20.72 -37.91 -0.31
CA ASN A 187 20.90 -39.35 -0.49
C ASN A 187 21.67 -39.92 0.72
N ASN A 188 22.71 -39.20 1.15
CA ASN A 188 23.45 -39.52 2.36
C ASN A 188 23.96 -38.24 3.06
N LEU A 189 24.03 -38.31 4.38
CA LEU A 189 24.58 -37.27 5.26
C LEU A 189 25.33 -37.95 6.40
N PHE A 190 26.63 -37.71 6.45
CA PHE A 190 27.55 -38.17 7.50
C PHE A 190 27.97 -36.98 8.35
N LEU A 191 27.69 -37.07 9.65
CA LEU A 191 28.08 -36.07 10.63
C LEU A 191 29.31 -36.55 11.43
N SER A 192 29.97 -35.63 12.13
CA SER A 192 31.18 -35.94 12.92
C SER A 192 30.95 -36.81 14.15
N ASP A 193 29.70 -37.05 14.54
CA ASP A 193 29.29 -37.98 15.61
C ASP A 193 29.08 -39.42 15.08
N ASP A 194 29.60 -39.73 13.89
CA ASP A 194 29.37 -40.97 13.14
C ASP A 194 27.91 -41.26 12.78
N SER A 195 26.99 -40.31 13.00
CA SER A 195 25.61 -40.48 12.61
C SER A 195 25.45 -40.38 11.08
N CYS A 196 24.72 -41.34 10.52
CA CYS A 196 24.45 -41.44 9.09
C CYS A 196 22.95 -41.37 8.83
N TYR A 197 22.55 -40.48 7.92
CA TYR A 197 21.18 -40.32 7.49
C TYR A 197 21.07 -40.47 5.98
N ASN A 198 20.03 -41.18 5.54
CA ASN A 198 19.78 -41.44 4.13
C ASN A 198 18.37 -41.01 3.75
N ASN A 199 18.20 -40.65 2.47
CA ASN A 199 16.92 -40.36 1.82
C ASN A 199 16.06 -39.31 2.55
N ILE A 200 16.66 -38.18 2.92
CA ILE A 200 15.92 -37.06 3.53
C ILE A 200 15.49 -36.09 2.43
N ALA A 201 14.18 -35.86 2.29
CA ALA A 201 13.64 -34.82 1.42
C ALA A 201 13.33 -33.56 2.23
N LEU A 202 13.93 -32.44 1.84
CA LEU A 202 13.74 -31.12 2.44
C LEU A 202 13.13 -30.18 1.41
N ASN A 203 12.05 -29.52 1.78
CA ASN A 203 11.32 -28.63 0.88
C ASN A 203 11.52 -27.18 1.28
N SER A 204 11.51 -26.26 0.33
CA SER A 204 11.38 -24.84 0.62
C SER A 204 9.92 -24.46 0.80
N HIS A 205 9.68 -23.38 1.55
CA HIS A 205 8.39 -22.70 1.46
C HIS A 205 8.17 -22.20 0.01
N LEU A 206 6.89 -22.00 -0.34
CA LEU A 206 6.47 -21.44 -1.62
C LEU A 206 7.21 -20.11 -1.88
N TYR A 207 8.13 -20.15 -2.83
CA TYR A 207 8.75 -19.01 -3.50
C TYR A 207 7.69 -18.36 -4.39
N ILE A 208 6.97 -17.39 -3.85
CA ILE A 208 6.23 -16.48 -4.72
C ILE A 208 7.25 -15.46 -5.19
N ARG A 209 7.76 -15.64 -6.41
CA ARG A 209 8.50 -14.58 -7.08
C ARG A 209 7.52 -13.41 -7.24
N ASN A 210 7.56 -12.46 -6.31
CA ASN A 210 6.73 -11.25 -6.42
C ASN A 210 7.24 -10.33 -7.53
N THR A 211 8.26 -10.76 -8.29
CA THR A 211 8.76 -10.08 -9.48
C THR A 211 7.97 -10.52 -10.71
N ALA A 212 6.70 -10.14 -10.78
CA ALA A 212 6.13 -9.88 -12.09
C ALA A 212 6.81 -8.63 -12.64
N ARG A 213 8.01 -8.80 -13.25
CA ARG A 213 8.78 -7.81 -14.00
C ARG A 213 9.27 -6.59 -13.19
N ILE A 214 10.55 -6.27 -13.37
CA ILE A 214 11.07 -4.90 -13.52
C ILE A 214 10.30 -3.88 -12.69
N LEU A 215 10.75 -3.61 -11.46
CA LEU A 215 10.56 -2.27 -10.92
C LEU A 215 11.37 -1.35 -11.83
N ASP A 216 10.78 -0.94 -12.95
CA ASP A 216 11.15 0.34 -13.48
C ASP A 216 10.81 1.29 -12.35
N HIS A 217 11.80 1.94 -11.77
CA HIS A 217 11.60 2.95 -10.73
C HIS A 217 10.48 3.94 -11.11
N ILE A 218 10.22 4.13 -12.41
CA ILE A 218 9.09 4.89 -12.92
C ILE A 218 7.73 4.29 -12.49
N GLU A 219 7.57 2.97 -12.46
CA GLU A 219 6.35 2.28 -11.98
C GLU A 219 6.20 2.32 -10.45
N LEU A 220 7.26 2.66 -9.70
CA LEU A 220 7.19 2.91 -8.24
C LEU A 220 6.44 4.19 -7.89
N TYR A 221 6.36 5.13 -8.84
CA TYR A 221 5.66 6.39 -8.67
C TYR A 221 4.44 6.46 -9.57
N ASP A 222 3.32 6.92 -9.02
CA ASP A 222 2.16 7.23 -9.83
C ASP A 222 1.67 8.64 -9.52
N HIS A 223 2.22 9.59 -10.26
CA HIS A 223 1.94 11.02 -10.15
C HIS A 223 0.77 11.48 -11.02
N LYS A 224 -0.16 10.58 -11.37
CA LYS A 224 -1.31 10.94 -12.21
C LYS A 224 -2.62 10.64 -11.50
N LEU A 225 -3.55 11.57 -11.50
CA LEU A 225 -4.95 11.28 -11.22
C LEU A 225 -5.69 11.21 -12.57
N LEU A 226 -6.08 10.00 -12.99
CA LEU A 226 -6.54 9.75 -14.36
C LEU A 226 -5.46 10.23 -15.37
N SER A 227 -5.76 11.25 -16.17
CA SER A 227 -4.84 11.85 -17.16
C SER A 227 -4.11 13.09 -16.65
N ILE A 228 -4.43 13.59 -15.46
CA ILE A 228 -3.89 14.84 -14.91
C ILE A 228 -2.64 14.54 -14.08
N LYS A 229 -1.52 15.21 -14.38
CA LYS A 229 -0.31 15.14 -13.55
C LYS A 229 -0.53 15.84 -12.22
N THR A 230 -0.10 15.22 -11.13
CA THR A 230 -0.21 15.71 -9.76
C THR A 230 1.15 15.64 -9.07
N ASN A 231 1.43 16.57 -8.15
CA ASN A 231 2.66 16.53 -7.35
C ASN A 231 2.67 15.40 -6.29
N TYR A 232 1.52 14.77 -6.05
CA TYR A 232 1.37 13.70 -5.08
C TYR A 232 1.66 12.34 -5.71
N ASN A 233 2.17 11.39 -4.91
CA ASN A 233 2.36 10.01 -5.33
C ASN A 233 1.10 9.24 -4.93
N LEU A 234 0.28 8.89 -5.91
CA LEU A 234 -1.05 8.31 -5.72
C LEU A 234 -1.06 6.78 -5.84
N LYS A 235 0.13 6.14 -5.95
CA LYS A 235 0.25 4.70 -6.16
C LYS A 235 -0.48 3.89 -5.09
N TRP A 236 -0.26 4.22 -3.81
CA TRP A 236 -0.92 3.54 -2.69
C TRP A 236 -2.45 3.69 -2.76
N LEU A 237 -2.95 4.91 -2.97
CA LEU A 237 -4.39 5.17 -3.06
C LEU A 237 -5.02 4.40 -4.23
N LYS A 238 -4.39 4.40 -5.41
CA LYS A 238 -4.86 3.64 -6.57
C LYS A 238 -4.85 2.13 -6.31
N GLN A 239 -3.85 1.62 -5.61
CA GLN A 239 -3.81 0.21 -5.22
C GLN A 239 -4.97 -0.13 -4.28
N LYS A 240 -5.27 0.73 -3.29
CA LYS A 240 -6.44 0.54 -2.41
C LYS A 240 -7.77 0.60 -3.18
N ILE A 241 -7.90 1.53 -4.12
CA ILE A 241 -9.08 1.59 -5.02
C ILE A 241 -9.17 0.32 -5.86
N ARG A 242 -8.06 -0.19 -6.41
CA ARG A 242 -8.04 -1.44 -7.19
C ARG A 242 -8.46 -2.64 -6.35
N LEU A 243 -7.94 -2.76 -5.13
CA LEU A 243 -8.33 -3.82 -4.20
C LEU A 243 -9.81 -3.73 -3.83
N LEU A 244 -10.33 -2.52 -3.60
CA LEU A 244 -11.75 -2.31 -3.36
C LEU A 244 -12.60 -2.72 -4.57
N LYS A 245 -12.19 -2.35 -5.79
CA LYS A 245 -12.87 -2.77 -7.04
C LYS A 245 -12.89 -4.29 -7.16
N ILE A 246 -11.78 -4.97 -6.89
CA ILE A 246 -11.70 -6.43 -6.91
C ILE A 246 -12.62 -7.04 -5.85
N TYR A 247 -12.64 -6.49 -4.63
CA TYR A 247 -13.51 -6.94 -3.56
C TYR A 247 -14.99 -6.80 -3.93
N ILE A 248 -15.40 -5.64 -4.43
CA ILE A 248 -16.78 -5.40 -4.91
C ILE A 248 -17.13 -6.37 -6.03
N HIS A 249 -16.24 -6.50 -7.03
CA HIS A 249 -16.44 -7.42 -8.15
C HIS A 249 -16.61 -8.86 -7.65
N TYR A 250 -15.74 -9.34 -6.75
CA TYR A 250 -15.84 -10.67 -6.16
C TYR A 250 -17.19 -10.88 -5.46
N ARG A 251 -17.59 -9.93 -4.60
CA ARG A 251 -18.88 -9.95 -3.89
C ARG A 251 -20.09 -9.84 -4.81
N CYS A 252 -19.94 -9.31 -6.02
CA CYS A 252 -21.01 -9.17 -7.00
C CYS A 252 -20.96 -10.23 -8.12
N SER A 253 -19.92 -11.05 -8.22
CA SER A 253 -19.71 -12.00 -9.31
C SER A 253 -20.61 -13.24 -9.22
N THR A 254 -21.07 -13.75 -10.37
CA THR A 254 -22.05 -14.85 -10.49
C THR A 254 -21.46 -16.26 -10.34
N ASN A 255 -20.18 -16.41 -9.99
CA ASN A 255 -19.58 -17.75 -9.99
C ASN A 255 -20.16 -18.61 -8.87
N ILE A 256 -21.03 -19.54 -9.24
CA ILE A 256 -21.54 -20.64 -8.43
C ILE A 256 -21.14 -21.90 -9.21
N PHE A 257 -20.05 -22.54 -8.80
CA PHE A 257 -19.70 -23.86 -9.34
C PHE A 257 -20.55 -24.88 -8.59
N LEU A 258 -21.59 -25.40 -9.24
CA LEU A 258 -22.21 -26.65 -8.83
C LEU A 258 -21.37 -27.76 -9.49
N GLY A 259 -20.72 -28.59 -8.68
CA GLY A 259 -20.05 -29.79 -9.19
C GLY A 259 -21.04 -30.73 -9.89
N LEU A 260 -20.54 -31.72 -10.62
CA LEU A 260 -21.37 -32.81 -11.15
C LEU A 260 -21.93 -33.60 -9.95
N ASN A 261 -23.26 -33.54 -9.76
CA ASN A 261 -24.05 -34.09 -8.62
C ASN A 261 -23.99 -33.28 -7.30
N PRO A 262 -24.62 -32.10 -7.22
CA PRO A 262 -24.67 -31.31 -6.00
C PRO A 262 -25.62 -31.92 -4.96
N THR A 263 -25.19 -32.01 -3.71
CA THR A 263 -26.05 -32.39 -2.57
C THR A 263 -27.02 -31.25 -2.19
N GLU A 264 -28.11 -31.54 -1.48
CA GLU A 264 -29.05 -30.50 -1.01
C GLU A 264 -28.38 -29.42 -0.17
N GLU A 265 -27.39 -29.78 0.64
CA GLU A 265 -26.62 -28.84 1.45
C GLU A 265 -25.85 -27.85 0.58
N TRP A 266 -25.27 -28.32 -0.53
CA TRP A 266 -24.57 -27.48 -1.49
C TRP A 266 -25.53 -26.54 -2.22
N ILE A 267 -26.73 -27.02 -2.54
CA ILE A 267 -27.80 -26.20 -3.15
C ILE A 267 -28.27 -25.11 -2.18
N LYS A 268 -28.47 -25.43 -0.89
CA LYS A 268 -28.83 -24.46 0.15
C LYS A 268 -27.73 -23.42 0.37
N ALA A 269 -26.46 -23.83 0.41
CA ALA A 269 -25.32 -22.94 0.50
C ALA A 269 -25.21 -22.02 -0.73
N ALA A 270 -25.39 -22.58 -1.94
CA ALA A 270 -25.39 -21.82 -3.19
C ALA A 270 -26.53 -20.78 -3.26
N ARG A 271 -27.74 -21.12 -2.79
CA ARG A 271 -28.86 -20.17 -2.69
C ARG A 271 -28.58 -19.04 -1.71
N LYS A 272 -27.96 -19.35 -0.55
CA LYS A 272 -27.56 -18.34 0.45
C LYS A 272 -26.50 -17.39 -0.12
N ASP A 273 -25.51 -17.93 -0.83
CA ASP A 273 -24.50 -17.15 -1.52
C ASP A 273 -25.10 -16.28 -2.62
N PHE A 274 -26.02 -16.82 -3.42
CA PHE A 274 -26.76 -16.06 -4.44
C PHE A 274 -27.51 -14.87 -3.84
N PHE A 275 -28.27 -15.10 -2.75
CA PHE A 275 -29.02 -14.04 -2.07
C PHE A 275 -28.10 -12.96 -1.50
N THR A 276 -27.01 -13.38 -0.87
CA THR A 276 -26.02 -12.47 -0.28
C THR A 276 -25.32 -11.62 -1.35
N LYS A 277 -24.99 -12.22 -2.50
CA LYS A 277 -24.44 -11.50 -3.66
C LYS A 277 -25.43 -10.48 -4.23
N TRP A 278 -26.71 -10.82 -4.33
CA TRP A 278 -27.75 -9.88 -4.76
C TRP A 278 -27.96 -8.74 -3.78
N LEU A 279 -27.94 -9.02 -2.48
CA LEU A 279 -27.98 -8.00 -1.44
C LEU A 279 -26.82 -7.01 -1.59
N TYR A 280 -25.59 -7.51 -1.81
CA TYR A 280 -24.44 -6.64 -2.06
C TYR A 280 -24.59 -5.80 -3.34
N ARG A 281 -25.12 -6.38 -4.43
CA ARG A 281 -25.39 -5.61 -5.67
C ARG A 281 -26.37 -4.46 -5.42
N LEU A 282 -27.48 -4.73 -4.73
CA LEU A 282 -28.47 -3.71 -4.39
C LEU A 282 -27.87 -2.63 -3.49
N LEU A 283 -27.11 -3.02 -2.47
CA LEU A 283 -26.46 -2.10 -1.55
C LEU A 283 -25.43 -1.20 -2.27
N PHE A 284 -24.54 -1.78 -3.08
CA PHE A 284 -23.57 -0.98 -3.84
C PHE A 284 -24.24 -0.11 -4.90
N GLY A 285 -25.29 -0.60 -5.56
CA GLY A 285 -26.09 0.19 -6.50
C GLY A 285 -26.78 1.38 -5.84
N ALA A 286 -27.39 1.17 -4.67
CA ALA A 286 -28.02 2.24 -3.90
C ALA A 286 -27.01 3.29 -3.43
N ILE A 287 -25.86 2.87 -2.88
CA ILE A 287 -24.79 3.79 -2.47
C ILE A 287 -24.30 4.61 -3.66
N PHE A 288 -24.14 3.99 -4.83
CA PHE A 288 -23.72 4.70 -6.05
C PHE A 288 -24.73 5.77 -6.48
N LEU A 289 -26.02 5.44 -6.52
CA LEU A 289 -27.09 6.38 -6.89
C LEU A 289 -27.18 7.55 -5.90
N VAL A 290 -27.14 7.27 -4.60
CA VAL A 290 -27.15 8.30 -3.55
C VAL A 290 -25.93 9.22 -3.68
N SER A 291 -24.74 8.64 -3.87
CA SER A 291 -23.51 9.41 -4.02
C SER A 291 -23.55 10.31 -5.26
N LEU A 292 -24.03 9.79 -6.39
CA LEU A 292 -24.18 10.55 -7.63
C LEU A 292 -25.13 11.74 -7.45
N THR A 293 -26.27 11.50 -6.79
CA THR A 293 -27.27 12.54 -6.52
C THR A 293 -26.70 13.64 -5.64
N LEU A 294 -25.97 13.28 -4.58
CA LEU A 294 -25.32 14.23 -3.69
C LEU A 294 -24.26 15.08 -4.41
N ILE A 295 -23.48 14.48 -5.32
CA ILE A 295 -22.48 15.20 -6.12
C ILE A 295 -23.16 16.22 -7.03
N ILE A 296 -24.23 15.83 -7.73
CA ILE A 296 -24.98 16.73 -8.62
C ILE A 296 -25.56 17.90 -7.82
N CYS A 297 -26.24 17.63 -6.70
CA CYS A 297 -26.79 18.68 -5.83
C CYS A 297 -25.69 19.62 -5.30
N SER A 298 -24.54 19.06 -4.91
CA SER A 298 -23.38 19.85 -4.46
C SER A 298 -22.88 20.79 -5.55
N PHE A 299 -22.77 20.30 -6.79
CA PHE A 299 -22.32 21.10 -7.92
C PHE A 299 -23.28 22.25 -8.23
N VAL A 300 -24.59 21.97 -8.26
CA VAL A 300 -25.62 23.01 -8.49
C VAL A 300 -25.56 24.10 -7.43
N GLN A 301 -25.46 23.73 -6.15
CA GLN A 301 -25.35 24.71 -5.07
C GLN A 301 -24.05 25.52 -5.14
N LEU A 302 -22.92 24.90 -5.48
CA LEU A 302 -21.65 25.60 -5.66
C LEU A 302 -21.74 26.66 -6.77
N VAL A 303 -22.40 26.33 -7.89
CA VAL A 303 -22.64 27.26 -8.99
C VAL A 303 -23.53 28.42 -8.53
N GLN A 304 -24.60 28.16 -7.79
CA GLN A 304 -25.46 29.22 -7.24
C GLN A 304 -24.68 30.14 -6.29
N LEU A 305 -23.85 29.58 -5.43
CA LEU A 305 -23.07 30.33 -4.43
C LEU A 305 -22.01 31.20 -5.10
N THR A 306 -21.37 30.71 -6.18
CA THR A 306 -20.44 31.50 -7.00
C THR A 306 -21.15 32.63 -7.74
N PHE A 307 -22.35 32.42 -8.31
CA PHE A 307 -23.13 33.50 -8.90
C PHE A 307 -23.52 34.58 -7.88
N LEU A 308 -23.99 34.19 -6.70
CA LEU A 308 -24.33 35.12 -5.62
C LEU A 308 -23.10 35.91 -5.16
N PHE A 309 -21.95 35.24 -5.05
CA PHE A 309 -20.68 35.89 -4.71
C PHE A 309 -20.28 36.92 -5.78
N LEU A 310 -20.35 36.57 -7.06
CA LEU A 310 -20.03 37.49 -8.16
C LEU A 310 -20.97 38.70 -8.20
N GLN A 311 -22.27 38.51 -7.95
CA GLN A 311 -23.24 39.60 -7.86
C GLN A 311 -22.95 40.54 -6.69
N TRP A 312 -22.65 39.97 -5.51
CA TRP A 312 -22.28 40.76 -4.34
C TRP A 312 -20.97 41.52 -4.56
N PHE A 313 -19.96 40.85 -5.12
CA PHE A 313 -18.66 41.45 -5.44
C PHE A 313 -18.78 42.59 -6.45
N GLY A 314 -19.62 42.42 -7.48
CA GLY A 314 -19.93 43.47 -8.45
C GLY A 314 -20.60 44.69 -7.82
N LYS A 315 -21.57 44.48 -6.91
CA LYS A 315 -22.21 45.56 -6.15
C LYS A 315 -21.23 46.28 -5.23
N TYR A 316 -20.37 45.53 -4.55
CA TYR A 316 -19.33 46.09 -3.67
C TYR A 316 -18.35 46.99 -4.45
N PHE A 317 -17.87 46.51 -5.61
CA PHE A 317 -17.02 47.33 -6.49
C PHE A 317 -17.75 48.57 -7.01
N ALA A 318 -19.02 48.45 -7.42
CA ALA A 318 -19.81 49.60 -7.86
C ALA A 318 -19.98 50.65 -6.75
N SER A 319 -20.15 50.23 -5.49
CA SER A 319 -20.25 51.14 -4.34
C SER A 319 -18.93 51.77 -3.90
N LEU A 320 -17.79 51.22 -4.34
CA LEU A 320 -16.45 51.74 -4.07
C LEU A 320 -15.99 52.78 -5.10
N ILE A 321 -16.62 52.78 -6.28
CA ILE A 321 -16.33 53.68 -7.40
C ILE A 321 -17.21 54.95 -7.36
N GLN A 322 -18.31 54.94 -6.60
CA GLN A 322 -19.16 56.10 -6.30
C GLN A 322 -18.61 56.91 -5.12
#